data_AF-A0A9E2BBQ2-F1
#
_entry.id   AF-A0A9E2BBQ2-F1
#
_cell.length_a   1.000
_cell.length_b   1.000
_cell.length_c   1.000
_cell.angle_alpha   90.00
_cell.angle_beta   90.00
_cell.angle_gamma   90.00
#
_symmetry.space_group_name_H-M   'P 1'
#
loop_
_entity.id
_entity.type
_entity.pdbx_description
1 polymer ?
#
loop_
_entity_poly.entity_id
_entity_poly.type
_entity_poly.pdbx_seq_one_letter_code
_entity_poly.pdbx_strand_id
1 'polypeptide(L)'
;MSIRVVQVFAQRARAWVLAVALLPAGLVADQHDNTGWIDHGGDRGGSRYSALGLINRDNVEALRPAWTFRTGDGAGALEEAGHAGLQATPILVPEEGGGALVFCTPFNEVIALDPATGRVRWRFDPNVKRDKSAAQYLCRGVAQWRDKDANSESACAWRIYLATHDKRLYALDARTGKSCAGFGDLGLVRLLPYIKDTTPAVDTKSVRTYMPPAIVGNTVVVGSAVESKYRRANAPSGAVRAFDARTGELRWTFDPVPRNSNSRKAKDWDSASLAATGGANVWSLMSVDEARDLVYLPTSSASPDFFGGTRPGSNAYANSTVALRGSTGKIAWFYQTVHHDVWGYDAASQPVLVDIKQRNETVPAVVQLTTHGFAFVLQREVGVPLFPVEERKVPATGVAGEALSERQPFPTAPPPLAQTRLAPEDAWGFTFYDKGICRKKLQRFS
;
A
#
# COMPACT_ATOMS: atom_id res chain seq x y z
N MET A 1 -3.99 -9.41 20.56
CA MET A 1 -4.79 -9.49 19.30
C MET A 1 -4.92 -10.95 18.86
N SER A 2 -5.91 -11.32 18.03
CA SER A 2 -6.07 -12.71 17.56
C SER A 2 -6.37 -12.83 16.06
N ILE A 3 -5.78 -13.81 15.38
CA ILE A 3 -6.12 -14.18 14.00
C ILE A 3 -7.12 -15.34 14.04
N ARG A 4 -8.19 -15.27 13.24
CA ARG A 4 -9.19 -16.35 13.09
C ARG A 4 -9.15 -16.87 11.65
N VAL A 5 -8.98 -18.18 11.50
CA VAL A 5 -9.17 -18.89 10.22
C VAL A 5 -10.45 -19.71 10.30
N VAL A 6 -11.14 -19.88 9.18
CA VAL A 6 -12.48 -20.47 9.10
C VAL A 6 -12.44 -21.66 8.14
N GLN A 7 -13.14 -22.74 8.45
CA GLN A 7 -13.16 -23.98 7.66
C GLN A 7 -14.59 -24.48 7.43
N VAL A 8 -14.78 -25.28 6.37
CA VAL A 8 -16.06 -25.92 6.01
C VAL A 8 -15.95 -27.44 6.18
N PHE A 9 -16.98 -28.05 6.77
CA PHE A 9 -17.20 -29.49 6.70
C PHE A 9 -18.09 -29.79 5.48
N ALA A 10 -17.51 -30.31 4.40
CA ALA A 10 -18.30 -30.81 3.27
C ALA A 10 -18.78 -32.24 3.59
N GLN A 11 -20.06 -32.41 3.93
CA GLN A 11 -20.69 -33.73 3.89
C GLN A 11 -20.82 -34.16 2.43
N ARG A 12 -20.04 -35.16 2.01
CA ARG A 12 -20.13 -35.75 0.68
C ARG A 12 -21.41 -36.60 0.56
N ALA A 13 -22.48 -36.03 0.04
CA ALA A 13 -23.58 -36.83 -0.50
C ALA A 13 -23.19 -37.31 -1.91
N ARG A 14 -22.98 -38.62 -2.08
CA ARG A 14 -22.77 -39.25 -3.39
C ARG A 14 -24.11 -39.41 -4.11
N ALA A 15 -24.37 -38.60 -5.13
CA ALA A 15 -25.41 -38.86 -6.11
C ALA A 15 -24.75 -39.15 -7.46
N TRP A 16 -25.01 -40.34 -8.01
CA TRP A 16 -24.62 -40.71 -9.37
C TRP A 16 -25.63 -40.10 -10.34
N VAL A 17 -25.19 -39.24 -11.25
CA VAL A 17 -26.00 -38.74 -12.37
C VAL A 17 -25.23 -38.98 -13.67
N LEU A 18 -25.91 -39.63 -14.62
CA LEU A 18 -25.43 -39.92 -15.97
C LEU A 18 -25.13 -38.62 -16.75
N ALA A 19 -23.95 -38.57 -17.37
CA ALA A 19 -23.49 -37.45 -18.19
C ALA A 19 -24.13 -37.47 -19.59
N VAL A 20 -24.75 -36.35 -19.97
CA VAL A 20 -25.01 -35.97 -21.37
C VAL A 20 -24.03 -34.84 -21.70
N ALA A 21 -23.13 -35.08 -22.64
CA ALA A 21 -22.12 -34.12 -23.05
C ALA A 21 -22.71 -33.04 -23.97
N LEU A 22 -22.93 -31.85 -23.41
CA LEU A 22 -23.10 -30.60 -24.16
C LEU A 22 -21.84 -29.76 -23.90
N LEU A 23 -21.06 -29.52 -24.95
CA LEU A 23 -19.89 -28.64 -24.92
C LEU A 23 -20.35 -27.19 -24.66
N PRO A 24 -20.02 -26.55 -23.52
CA PRO A 24 -20.22 -25.12 -23.38
C PRO A 24 -19.07 -24.38 -24.09
N ALA A 25 -19.42 -23.32 -24.81
CA ALA A 25 -18.47 -22.32 -25.27
C ALA A 25 -17.66 -21.83 -24.06
N GLY A 26 -16.37 -22.18 -24.01
CA GLY A 26 -15.50 -21.84 -22.90
C GLY A 26 -15.33 -20.34 -22.79
N LEU A 27 -15.87 -19.76 -21.71
CA LEU A 27 -15.21 -18.64 -21.07
C LEU A 27 -13.81 -19.12 -20.71
N VAL A 28 -12.79 -18.64 -21.42
CA VAL A 28 -11.43 -18.70 -20.92
C VAL A 28 -11.41 -17.79 -19.71
N ALA A 29 -11.72 -18.37 -18.54
CA ALA A 29 -11.25 -17.82 -17.29
C ALA A 29 -9.73 -17.79 -17.42
N ASP A 30 -9.14 -16.60 -17.30
CA ASP A 30 -7.71 -16.49 -17.11
C ASP A 30 -7.32 -17.53 -16.06
N GLN A 31 -6.35 -18.38 -16.38
CA GLN A 31 -5.72 -19.21 -15.37
C GLN A 31 -5.00 -18.26 -14.41
N HIS A 32 -5.74 -17.70 -13.47
CA HIS A 32 -5.17 -17.37 -12.17
C HIS A 32 -4.73 -18.70 -11.61
N ASP A 33 -3.47 -19.06 -11.87
CA ASP A 33 -2.81 -20.15 -11.19
C ASP A 33 -3.16 -20.01 -9.71
N ASN A 34 -3.65 -21.10 -9.14
CA ASN A 34 -4.16 -21.19 -7.78
C ASN A 34 -2.97 -21.12 -6.78
N THR A 35 -2.20 -20.03 -6.86
CA THR A 35 -0.87 -19.81 -6.26
C THR A 35 -0.94 -19.48 -4.77
N GLY A 36 -2.13 -19.52 -4.16
CA GLY A 36 -2.34 -19.13 -2.77
C GLY A 36 -2.50 -17.62 -2.61
N TRP A 37 -2.10 -17.09 -1.44
CA TRP A 37 -2.18 -15.66 -1.09
C TRP A 37 -0.75 -15.12 -0.89
N ILE A 38 -0.02 -14.93 -1.98
CA ILE A 38 1.43 -14.75 -1.91
C ILE A 38 1.87 -13.33 -1.51
N ASP A 39 1.00 -12.34 -1.69
CA ASP A 39 1.28 -10.94 -1.35
C ASP A 39 0.16 -10.39 -0.47
N HIS A 40 0.34 -9.20 0.11
CA HIS A 40 -0.64 -8.58 0.99
C HIS A 40 -2.04 -8.51 0.35
N GLY A 41 -2.09 -8.15 -0.94
CA GLY A 41 -3.32 -8.08 -1.71
C GLY A 41 -3.74 -9.37 -2.40
N GLY A 42 -3.21 -10.53 -1.99
CA GLY A 42 -3.43 -11.83 -2.64
C GLY A 42 -2.43 -12.11 -3.75
N ASP A 43 -2.26 -11.13 -4.62
CA ASP A 43 -1.23 -11.08 -5.67
C ASP A 43 -0.50 -9.72 -5.65
N ARG A 44 0.56 -9.61 -6.44
CA ARG A 44 1.40 -8.40 -6.52
C ARG A 44 0.70 -7.19 -7.11
N GLY A 45 -0.39 -7.41 -7.85
CA GLY A 45 -1.24 -6.37 -8.40
C GLY A 45 -2.30 -5.85 -7.43
N GLY A 46 -2.49 -6.51 -6.29
CA GLY A 46 -3.39 -6.05 -5.23
C GLY A 46 -4.87 -6.32 -5.50
N SER A 47 -5.22 -7.35 -6.27
CA SER A 47 -6.62 -7.62 -6.67
C SER A 47 -7.56 -7.89 -5.47
N ARG A 48 -7.02 -8.42 -4.37
CA ARG A 48 -7.76 -8.96 -3.21
C ARG A 48 -8.85 -9.95 -3.62
N TYR A 49 -8.63 -10.67 -4.71
CA TYR A 49 -9.55 -11.63 -5.28
C TYR A 49 -9.00 -13.05 -5.14
N SER A 50 -9.88 -14.01 -4.87
CA SER A 50 -9.57 -15.43 -4.89
C SER A 50 -10.55 -16.14 -5.82
N ALA A 51 -10.03 -16.97 -6.72
CA ALA A 51 -10.85 -17.80 -7.60
C ALA A 51 -11.44 -19.04 -6.89
N LEU A 52 -11.12 -19.27 -5.61
CA LEU A 52 -11.62 -20.42 -4.84
C LEU A 52 -13.13 -20.30 -4.61
N GLY A 53 -13.91 -21.25 -5.13
CA GLY A 53 -15.37 -21.29 -5.01
C GLY A 53 -15.92 -22.24 -3.95
N LEU A 54 -15.05 -22.85 -3.12
CA LEU A 54 -15.48 -23.81 -2.09
C LEU A 54 -16.46 -23.17 -1.09
N ILE A 55 -16.18 -21.94 -0.67
CA ILE A 55 -17.09 -21.11 0.14
C ILE A 55 -17.83 -20.18 -0.82
N ASN A 56 -19.15 -20.18 -0.76
CA ASN A 56 -20.01 -19.42 -1.65
C ASN A 56 -21.32 -19.00 -0.95
N ARG A 57 -22.20 -18.31 -1.68
CA ARG A 57 -23.45 -17.75 -1.15
C ARG A 57 -24.38 -18.81 -0.55
N ASP A 58 -24.29 -20.06 -1.02
CA ASP A 58 -25.19 -21.14 -0.61
C ASP A 58 -24.70 -21.86 0.65
N ASN A 59 -23.43 -21.69 1.06
CA ASN A 59 -22.85 -22.41 2.19
C ASN A 59 -22.10 -21.54 3.22
N VAL A 60 -22.01 -20.22 3.01
CA VAL A 60 -21.28 -19.30 3.90
C VAL A 60 -21.81 -19.31 5.34
N GLU A 61 -23.09 -19.59 5.54
CA GLU A 61 -23.71 -19.70 6.87
C GLU A 61 -23.20 -20.91 7.70
N ALA A 62 -22.63 -21.91 7.02
CA ALA A 62 -22.04 -23.09 7.66
C ALA A 62 -20.61 -22.85 8.17
N LEU A 63 -20.03 -21.67 7.92
CA LEU A 63 -18.66 -21.35 8.34
C LEU A 63 -18.49 -21.43 9.86
N ARG A 64 -17.42 -22.09 10.30
CA ARG A 64 -17.01 -22.17 11.71
C ARG A 64 -15.52 -21.85 11.85
N PRO A 65 -15.10 -21.21 12.97
CA PRO A 65 -13.68 -21.01 13.24
C PRO A 65 -12.94 -22.35 13.23
N ALA A 66 -11.90 -22.46 12.40
CA ALA A 66 -11.02 -23.62 12.32
C ALA A 66 -10.03 -23.60 13.49
N TRP A 67 -9.39 -22.45 13.68
CA TRP A 67 -8.48 -22.19 14.78
C TRP A 67 -8.35 -20.68 15.02
N THR A 68 -7.85 -20.34 16.21
CA THR A 68 -7.52 -18.96 16.57
C THR A 68 -6.10 -18.91 17.12
N PHE A 69 -5.29 -17.97 16.63
CA PHE A 69 -3.93 -17.76 17.12
C PHE A 69 -3.82 -16.44 17.89
N ARG A 70 -3.15 -16.45 19.04
CA ARG A 70 -2.85 -15.26 19.86
C ARG A 70 -1.40 -14.86 19.64
N THR A 71 -1.16 -13.64 19.18
CA THR A 71 0.18 -13.16 18.81
C THR A 71 1.13 -13.00 20.00
N GLY A 72 0.59 -12.83 21.20
CA GLY A 72 1.35 -12.51 22.41
C GLY A 72 1.50 -11.01 22.67
N ASP A 73 1.09 -10.16 21.72
CA ASP A 73 0.97 -8.71 21.95
C ASP A 73 -0.31 -8.46 22.77
N GLY A 74 -0.12 -8.41 24.09
CA GLY A 74 -1.18 -8.24 25.08
C GLY A 74 -1.79 -6.84 25.04
N ALA A 75 -3.04 -6.71 25.51
CA ALA A 75 -3.75 -5.44 25.58
C ALA A 75 -2.98 -4.36 26.35
N GLY A 76 -2.38 -4.70 27.50
CA GLY A 76 -1.60 -3.73 28.29
C GLY A 76 -0.40 -3.15 27.55
N ALA A 77 0.36 -3.97 26.80
CA ALA A 77 1.48 -3.49 25.99
C ALA A 77 1.02 -2.59 24.83
N LEU A 78 -0.20 -2.80 24.31
CA LEU A 78 -0.79 -1.97 23.24
C LEU A 78 -1.40 -0.68 23.81
N GLU A 79 -2.02 -0.74 24.99
CA GLU A 79 -2.58 0.41 25.71
C GLU A 79 -1.48 1.38 26.18
N GLU A 80 -0.39 0.86 26.75
CA GLU A 80 0.76 1.66 27.19
C GLU A 80 1.52 2.31 26.01
N ALA A 81 1.48 1.66 24.84
CA ALA A 81 2.11 2.13 23.61
C ALA A 81 1.29 3.18 22.84
N GLY A 82 0.08 3.51 23.32
CA GLY A 82 -0.81 4.53 22.76
C GLY A 82 -1.51 4.10 21.47
N HIS A 83 -0.79 4.02 20.35
CA HIS A 83 -1.36 3.79 19.02
C HIS A 83 -0.81 2.52 18.38
N ALA A 84 -1.31 1.36 18.82
CA ALA A 84 -0.83 0.06 18.38
C ALA A 84 -1.96 -0.82 17.82
N GLY A 85 -1.68 -1.60 16.76
CA GLY A 85 -2.70 -2.44 16.12
C GLY A 85 -2.16 -3.40 15.05
N LEU A 86 -2.74 -4.61 15.00
CA LEU A 86 -2.48 -5.61 13.96
C LEU A 86 -3.26 -5.23 12.71
N GLN A 87 -2.54 -4.78 11.68
CA GLN A 87 -3.09 -4.42 10.37
C GLN A 87 -2.62 -5.39 9.28
N ALA A 88 -1.89 -6.45 9.66
CA ALA A 88 -1.26 -7.35 8.70
C ALA A 88 -2.28 -8.28 8.06
N THR A 89 -2.21 -8.39 6.73
CA THR A 89 -2.78 -9.53 6.00
C THR A 89 -1.70 -10.63 5.94
N PRO A 90 -1.95 -11.83 6.48
CA PRO A 90 -1.00 -12.93 6.35
C PRO A 90 -0.81 -13.35 4.89
N ILE A 91 0.42 -13.70 4.53
CA ILE A 91 0.75 -14.28 3.22
C ILE A 91 0.99 -15.78 3.36
N LEU A 92 0.64 -16.54 2.34
CA LEU A 92 0.98 -17.95 2.22
C LEU A 92 2.26 -18.08 1.40
N VAL A 93 3.30 -18.64 2.01
CA VAL A 93 4.51 -19.04 1.31
C VAL A 93 4.19 -20.32 0.52
N PRO A 94 4.58 -20.43 -0.77
CA PRO A 94 4.43 -21.66 -1.54
C PRO A 94 5.04 -22.87 -0.84
N GLU A 95 4.57 -24.08 -1.16
CA GLU A 95 5.09 -25.32 -0.56
C GLU A 95 6.59 -25.48 -0.78
N GLU A 96 7.10 -25.07 -1.95
CA GLU A 96 8.54 -25.08 -2.20
C GLU A 96 9.28 -24.09 -1.30
N GLY A 97 8.64 -23.02 -0.81
CA GLY A 97 9.22 -22.10 0.17
C GLY A 97 8.96 -22.50 1.63
N GLY A 98 8.26 -23.60 1.87
CA GLY A 98 7.96 -24.12 3.19
C GLY A 98 6.49 -24.04 3.60
N GLY A 99 5.55 -23.62 2.74
CA GLY A 99 4.11 -23.81 2.95
C GLY A 99 3.53 -23.14 4.20
N ALA A 100 4.15 -22.06 4.68
CA ALA A 100 3.78 -21.42 5.95
C ALA A 100 2.88 -20.19 5.72
N LEU A 101 1.94 -19.97 6.64
CA LEU A 101 1.20 -18.72 6.75
C LEU A 101 2.04 -17.73 7.57
N VAL A 102 2.50 -16.64 6.97
CA VAL A 102 3.46 -15.71 7.58
C VAL A 102 2.86 -14.31 7.71
N PHE A 103 3.02 -13.70 8.87
CA PHE A 103 2.60 -12.32 9.12
C PHE A 103 3.48 -11.67 10.20
N CYS A 104 3.36 -10.36 10.34
CA CYS A 104 4.05 -9.59 11.36
C CYS A 104 3.09 -9.04 12.42
N THR A 105 3.60 -8.83 13.63
CA THR A 105 2.88 -8.24 14.76
C THR A 105 3.06 -6.71 14.83
N PRO A 106 2.27 -5.99 15.65
CA PRO A 106 2.46 -4.55 15.89
C PRO A 106 3.88 -4.13 16.27
N PHE A 107 4.62 -5.01 16.98
CA PHE A 107 6.02 -4.80 17.39
C PHE A 107 7.04 -5.37 16.39
N ASN A 108 6.61 -5.65 15.16
CA ASN A 108 7.39 -6.22 14.05
C ASN A 108 7.95 -7.63 14.27
N GLU A 109 7.43 -8.41 15.22
CA GLU A 109 7.79 -9.83 15.28
C GLU A 109 7.17 -10.56 14.09
N VAL A 110 7.91 -11.46 13.44
CA VAL A 110 7.41 -12.27 12.32
C VAL A 110 7.08 -13.65 12.83
N ILE A 111 5.86 -14.11 12.55
CA ILE A 111 5.37 -15.41 12.99
C ILE A 111 4.96 -16.20 11.75
N ALA A 112 5.51 -17.40 11.63
CA ALA A 112 5.08 -18.38 10.65
C ALA A 112 4.26 -19.47 11.34
N LEU A 113 3.07 -19.71 10.80
CA LEU A 113 2.14 -20.72 11.28
C LEU A 113 1.98 -21.81 10.24
N ASP A 114 1.69 -23.00 10.73
CA ASP A 114 1.06 -24.04 9.94
C ASP A 114 -0.37 -23.59 9.54
N PRO A 115 -0.69 -23.48 8.24
CA PRO A 115 -1.98 -22.93 7.80
C PRO A 115 -3.18 -23.78 8.21
N ALA A 116 -3.01 -25.10 8.37
CA ALA A 116 -4.09 -26.03 8.70
C ALA A 116 -4.40 -26.02 10.21
N THR A 117 -3.38 -25.90 11.05
CA THR A 117 -3.51 -26.08 12.51
C THR A 117 -3.33 -24.81 13.33
N GLY A 118 -2.75 -23.76 12.74
CA GLY A 118 -2.38 -22.53 13.47
C GLY A 118 -1.20 -22.70 14.43
N ARG A 119 -0.49 -23.84 14.39
CA ARG A 119 0.70 -24.08 15.21
C ARG A 119 1.88 -23.26 14.71
N VAL A 120 2.64 -22.67 15.63
CA VAL A 120 3.86 -21.93 15.29
C VAL A 120 4.89 -22.88 14.69
N ARG A 121 5.39 -22.53 13.50
CA ARG A 121 6.56 -23.18 12.87
C ARG A 121 7.85 -22.51 13.30
N TRP A 122 7.89 -21.18 13.23
CA TRP A 122 8.99 -20.37 13.73
C TRP A 122 8.52 -18.96 14.09
N ARG A 123 9.34 -18.25 14.87
CA ARG A 123 9.14 -16.86 15.28
C ARG A 123 10.47 -16.13 15.19
N PHE A 124 10.43 -14.91 14.68
CA PHE A 124 11.56 -14.00 14.63
C PHE A 124 11.20 -12.71 15.37
N ASP A 125 11.99 -12.35 16.37
CA ASP A 125 11.84 -11.08 17.10
C ASP A 125 13.00 -10.13 16.72
N PRO A 126 12.73 -9.03 16.00
CA PRO A 126 13.75 -8.03 15.71
C PRO A 126 14.22 -7.25 16.95
N ASN A 127 13.63 -7.47 18.12
CA ASN A 127 13.90 -6.74 19.36
C ASN A 127 13.73 -5.22 19.17
N VAL A 128 12.62 -4.81 18.52
CA VAL A 128 12.30 -3.38 18.36
C VAL A 128 12.04 -2.77 19.73
N LYS A 129 12.69 -1.64 20.01
CA LYS A 129 12.51 -0.92 21.28
C LYS A 129 11.07 -0.41 21.40
N ARG A 130 10.43 -0.76 22.51
CA ARG A 130 9.04 -0.37 22.85
C ARG A 130 9.02 0.94 23.63
N ASP A 131 9.61 2.00 23.10
CA ASP A 131 9.59 3.32 23.75
C ASP A 131 8.42 4.19 23.27
N LYS A 132 7.97 5.12 24.13
CA LYS A 132 6.86 6.03 23.82
C LYS A 132 7.16 7.01 22.67
N SER A 133 8.36 7.00 22.09
CA SER A 133 8.72 7.89 20.97
C SER A 133 8.29 7.32 19.61
N ALA A 134 8.02 6.01 19.52
CA ALA A 134 7.35 5.43 18.37
C ALA A 134 5.86 5.77 18.45
N ALA A 135 5.47 6.87 17.82
CA ALA A 135 4.10 7.38 17.85
C ALA A 135 3.04 6.37 17.34
N GLN A 136 3.43 5.31 16.62
CA GLN A 136 2.54 4.24 16.15
C GLN A 136 3.27 2.88 16.06
N TYR A 137 2.70 1.83 16.66
CA TYR A 137 3.14 0.44 16.55
C TYR A 137 2.19 -0.35 15.66
N LEU A 138 2.45 -0.34 14.36
CA LEU A 138 1.64 -1.00 13.34
C LEU A 138 2.47 -1.99 12.53
N CYS A 139 1.86 -3.05 12.04
CA CYS A 139 2.47 -3.79 10.94
C CYS A 139 1.39 -4.22 9.98
N ARG A 140 1.60 -3.92 8.69
CA ARG A 140 0.66 -4.22 7.60
C ARG A 140 1.04 -5.45 6.80
N GLY A 141 2.18 -6.08 7.08
CA GLY A 141 2.54 -7.35 6.46
C GLY A 141 4.03 -7.50 6.24
N VAL A 142 4.37 -8.62 5.62
CA VAL A 142 5.71 -8.96 5.14
C VAL A 142 5.64 -9.20 3.63
N ALA A 143 6.80 -9.21 2.97
CA ALA A 143 6.89 -9.57 1.56
C ALA A 143 7.67 -10.86 1.41
N GLN A 144 7.40 -11.63 0.35
CA GLN A 144 8.19 -12.82 0.03
C GLN A 144 8.89 -12.69 -1.31
N TRP A 145 10.02 -13.37 -1.45
CA TRP A 145 10.79 -13.43 -2.69
C TRP A 145 11.42 -14.81 -2.86
N ARG A 146 11.52 -15.21 -4.13
CA ARG A 146 12.22 -16.42 -4.53
C ARG A 146 13.46 -16.04 -5.33
N ASP A 147 14.60 -16.52 -4.88
CA ASP A 147 15.81 -16.55 -5.69
C ASP A 147 15.65 -17.59 -6.81
N LYS A 148 15.50 -17.13 -8.04
CA LYS A 148 15.35 -18.01 -9.20
C LYS A 148 16.67 -18.71 -9.59
N ASP A 149 17.81 -18.18 -9.13
CA ASP A 149 19.15 -18.68 -9.45
C ASP A 149 19.66 -19.65 -8.38
N ALA A 150 19.05 -19.68 -7.19
CA ALA A 150 19.38 -20.62 -6.13
C ALA A 150 18.60 -21.93 -6.29
N ASN A 151 19.21 -23.03 -5.83
CA ASN A 151 18.46 -24.26 -5.61
C ASN A 151 17.35 -24.00 -4.58
N SER A 152 16.11 -24.40 -4.88
CA SER A 152 14.94 -24.06 -4.07
C SER A 152 15.05 -24.52 -2.61
N GLU A 153 15.75 -25.62 -2.34
CA GLU A 153 15.94 -26.18 -0.99
C GLU A 153 17.06 -25.51 -0.19
N SER A 154 17.88 -24.70 -0.85
CA SER A 154 18.96 -23.98 -0.18
C SER A 154 18.42 -22.95 0.80
N ALA A 155 19.16 -22.75 1.90
CA ALA A 155 18.87 -21.68 2.84
C ALA A 155 18.81 -20.35 2.09
N CYS A 156 17.81 -19.53 2.40
CA CYS A 156 17.57 -18.22 1.82
C CYS A 156 17.30 -18.21 0.31
N ALA A 157 16.96 -19.36 -0.30
CA ALA A 157 16.37 -19.40 -1.64
C ALA A 157 14.96 -18.83 -1.67
N TRP A 158 14.24 -18.96 -0.55
CA TRP A 158 12.98 -18.27 -0.28
C TRP A 158 13.16 -17.34 0.90
N ARG A 159 12.79 -16.07 0.73
CA ARG A 159 13.02 -15.03 1.72
C ARG A 159 11.74 -14.32 2.10
N ILE A 160 11.64 -13.96 3.37
CA ILE A 160 10.65 -13.03 3.92
C ILE A 160 11.35 -11.72 4.24
N TYR A 161 10.82 -10.61 3.73
CA TYR A 161 11.29 -9.27 4.05
C TYR A 161 10.36 -8.55 5.01
N LEU A 162 10.97 -7.84 5.95
CA LEU A 162 10.31 -7.02 6.95
C LEU A 162 11.06 -5.70 7.08
N ALA A 163 10.32 -4.59 6.96
CA ALA A 163 10.81 -3.27 7.36
C ALA A 163 10.22 -2.92 8.74
N THR A 164 11.07 -2.59 9.71
CA THR A 164 10.69 -2.35 11.11
C THR A 164 10.56 -0.86 11.44
N HIS A 165 9.80 -0.52 12.48
CA HIS A 165 9.61 0.84 12.97
C HIS A 165 10.90 1.61 13.23
N ASP A 166 11.93 0.91 13.69
CA ASP A 166 13.25 1.45 13.99
C ASP A 166 14.21 1.42 12.79
N LYS A 167 13.66 1.42 11.57
CA LYS A 167 14.39 1.67 10.31
C LYS A 167 15.40 0.57 10.00
N ARG A 168 14.97 -0.69 10.14
CA ARG A 168 15.73 -1.88 9.76
C ARG A 168 14.97 -2.68 8.71
N LEU A 169 15.67 -3.11 7.66
CA LEU A 169 15.14 -4.03 6.65
C LEU A 169 15.80 -5.39 6.84
N TYR A 170 15.00 -6.40 7.16
CA TYR A 170 15.44 -7.77 7.38
C TYR A 170 15.15 -8.65 6.17
N ALA A 171 16.02 -9.63 5.92
CA ALA A 171 15.76 -10.77 5.06
C ALA A 171 15.87 -12.06 5.88
N LEU A 172 14.78 -12.81 5.96
CA LEU A 172 14.68 -14.05 6.73
C LEU A 172 14.47 -15.23 5.78
N ASP A 173 15.08 -16.37 6.06
CA ASP A 173 14.76 -17.62 5.38
C ASP A 173 13.30 -18.02 5.66
N ALA A 174 12.52 -18.27 4.61
CA ALA A 174 11.07 -18.49 4.74
C ALA A 174 10.70 -19.79 5.51
N ARG A 175 11.59 -20.79 5.52
CA ARG A 175 11.36 -22.07 6.18
C ARG A 175 11.71 -22.05 7.66
N THR A 176 12.75 -21.30 8.02
CA THR A 176 13.36 -21.35 9.36
C THR A 176 13.23 -20.07 10.16
N GLY A 177 12.92 -18.94 9.52
CA GLY A 177 12.89 -17.62 10.15
C GLY A 177 14.27 -17.06 10.50
N LYS A 178 15.36 -17.74 10.12
CA LYS A 178 16.74 -17.28 10.39
C LYS A 178 17.12 -16.17 9.43
N SER A 179 17.89 -15.19 9.92
CA SER A 179 18.43 -14.12 9.09
C SER A 179 19.32 -14.66 7.97
N CYS A 180 19.14 -14.13 6.76
CA CYS A 180 19.94 -14.46 5.60
C CYS A 180 21.27 -13.72 5.63
N ALA A 181 22.33 -14.38 6.10
CA ALA A 181 23.63 -13.75 6.36
C ALA A 181 24.22 -12.96 5.17
N GLY A 182 23.92 -13.37 3.93
CA GLY A 182 24.37 -12.67 2.72
C GLY A 182 23.63 -11.37 2.38
N PHE A 183 22.62 -10.96 3.17
CA PHE A 183 21.87 -9.72 2.94
C PHE A 183 22.30 -8.64 3.92
N GLY A 184 22.90 -7.56 3.43
CA GLY A 184 23.41 -6.46 4.25
C GLY A 184 24.43 -6.94 5.28
N ASP A 185 24.31 -6.43 6.50
CA ASP A 185 25.08 -6.86 7.66
C ASP A 185 24.36 -8.01 8.37
N LEU A 186 24.70 -9.26 8.03
CA LEU A 186 24.16 -10.49 8.63
C LEU A 186 22.62 -10.62 8.59
N GLY A 187 22.02 -10.29 7.44
CA GLY A 187 20.57 -10.34 7.20
C GLY A 187 19.83 -9.04 7.46
N LEU A 188 20.56 -7.93 7.66
CA LEU A 188 20.02 -6.64 8.04
C LEU A 188 20.62 -5.49 7.21
N VAL A 189 19.74 -4.66 6.66
CA VAL A 189 20.09 -3.32 6.15
C VAL A 189 19.54 -2.26 7.11
N ARG A 190 20.40 -1.34 7.56
CA ARG A 190 19.97 -0.17 8.36
C ARG A 190 19.52 0.94 7.41
N LEU A 191 18.27 1.37 7.52
CA LEU A 191 17.68 2.38 6.64
C LEU A 191 18.04 3.82 7.06
N LEU A 192 18.40 4.04 8.33
CA LEU A 192 18.66 5.38 8.88
C LEU A 192 19.73 6.19 8.13
N PRO A 193 20.88 5.63 7.71
CA PRO A 193 21.88 6.37 6.91
C PRO A 193 21.27 6.92 5.61
N TYR A 194 20.52 6.09 4.87
CA TYR A 194 19.87 6.51 3.63
C TYR A 194 18.73 7.51 3.84
N ILE A 195 18.10 7.53 5.02
CA ILE A 195 17.11 8.55 5.40
C ILE A 195 17.82 9.88 5.68
N LYS A 196 18.96 9.85 6.36
CA LYS A 196 19.76 11.05 6.64
C LYS A 196 20.38 11.69 5.39
N ASP A 197 20.58 10.90 4.34
CA ASP A 197 21.09 11.35 3.04
C ASP A 197 20.04 12.05 2.15
N THR A 198 18.83 12.28 2.68
CA THR A 198 17.77 13.01 1.95
C THR A 198 17.64 14.45 2.40
N THR A 199 16.99 15.25 1.57
CA THR A 199 16.62 16.62 1.90
C THR A 199 15.10 16.72 1.86
N PRO A 200 14.41 17.25 2.89
CA PRO A 200 14.92 17.49 4.24
C PRO A 200 15.14 16.17 4.99
N ALA A 201 16.20 16.08 5.80
CA ALA A 201 16.42 15.00 6.77
C ALA A 201 16.08 15.44 8.21
N VAL A 202 15.11 16.34 8.37
CA VAL A 202 14.69 16.84 9.68
C VAL A 202 13.89 15.76 10.40
N ASP A 203 14.17 15.53 11.69
CA ASP A 203 13.43 14.59 12.53
C ASP A 203 13.29 13.18 11.94
N THR A 204 14.40 12.62 11.48
CA THR A 204 14.49 11.23 10.99
C THR A 204 13.98 10.17 11.99
N LYS A 205 13.78 10.55 13.28
CA LYS A 205 13.15 9.69 14.29
C LYS A 205 11.68 9.43 13.97
N SER A 206 10.97 10.42 13.41
CA SER A 206 9.54 10.34 13.02
C SER A 206 9.27 9.45 11.79
N VAL A 207 10.31 9.16 11.00
CA VAL A 207 10.23 8.28 9.83
C VAL A 207 10.05 6.84 10.29
N ARG A 208 8.99 6.20 9.77
CA ARG A 208 8.55 4.85 10.14
C ARG A 208 8.35 3.97 8.92
N THR A 209 8.53 2.67 9.12
CA THR A 209 8.16 1.66 8.13
C THR A 209 7.29 0.60 8.80
N TYR A 210 6.04 0.52 8.36
CA TYR A 210 5.04 -0.47 8.80
C TYR A 210 4.29 -1.14 7.63
N MET A 211 4.68 -0.87 6.38
CA MET A 211 4.15 -1.48 5.17
C MET A 211 5.11 -2.58 4.71
N PRO A 212 4.60 -3.69 4.13
CA PRO A 212 5.48 -4.65 3.47
C PRO A 212 6.26 -3.96 2.34
N PRO A 213 7.54 -4.32 2.12
CA PRO A 213 8.24 -3.95 0.89
C PRO A 213 7.51 -4.48 -0.34
N ALA A 214 7.65 -3.82 -1.49
CA ALA A 214 7.25 -4.39 -2.77
C ALA A 214 8.43 -5.07 -3.45
N ILE A 215 8.16 -6.20 -4.10
CA ILE A 215 9.19 -7.02 -4.76
C ILE A 215 8.96 -6.98 -6.27
N VAL A 216 9.97 -6.50 -7.01
CA VAL A 216 9.96 -6.48 -8.48
C VAL A 216 11.25 -7.06 -9.01
N GLY A 217 11.17 -8.25 -9.63
CA GLY A 217 12.36 -9.02 -10.01
C GLY A 217 13.26 -9.31 -8.80
N ASN A 218 14.47 -8.76 -8.81
CA ASN A 218 15.46 -8.89 -7.72
C ASN A 218 15.57 -7.63 -6.86
N THR A 219 14.55 -6.77 -6.86
CA THR A 219 14.56 -5.49 -6.18
C THR A 219 13.52 -5.45 -5.06
N VAL A 220 13.96 -5.08 -3.86
CA VAL A 220 13.13 -4.85 -2.66
C VAL A 220 12.90 -3.35 -2.52
N VAL A 221 11.68 -2.89 -2.79
CA VAL A 221 11.28 -1.48 -2.76
C VAL A 221 10.62 -1.14 -1.42
N VAL A 222 11.13 -0.12 -0.73
CA VAL A 222 10.72 0.27 0.62
C VAL A 222 10.20 1.71 0.62
N GLY A 223 8.91 1.85 0.94
CA GLY A 223 8.26 3.13 1.24
C GLY A 223 8.48 3.58 2.68
N SER A 224 7.85 4.68 3.08
CA SER A 224 7.91 5.19 4.45
C SER A 224 6.69 6.00 4.82
N ALA A 225 6.45 6.11 6.12
CA ALA A 225 5.55 7.10 6.70
C ALA A 225 6.36 8.21 7.36
N VAL A 226 6.00 9.46 7.11
CA VAL A 226 6.61 10.65 7.73
C VAL A 226 5.55 11.49 8.43
N GLU A 227 5.94 12.25 9.47
CA GLU A 227 5.01 13.17 10.15
C GLU A 227 4.84 14.48 9.38
N SER A 228 3.99 14.47 8.35
CA SER A 228 3.64 15.66 7.54
C SER A 228 2.32 16.35 7.95
N LYS A 229 1.41 15.65 8.63
CA LYS A 229 0.02 16.11 8.88
C LYS A 229 -0.12 17.26 9.87
N TYR A 230 0.49 17.15 11.06
CA TYR A 230 0.10 18.02 12.20
C TYR A 230 1.24 18.79 12.85
N ARG A 231 2.49 18.56 12.41
CA ARG A 231 3.65 18.94 13.22
C ARG A 231 4.66 19.83 12.51
N ARG A 232 4.84 19.67 11.19
CA ARG A 232 5.96 20.28 10.48
C ARG A 232 5.58 20.68 9.07
N ALA A 233 5.99 21.88 8.66
CA ALA A 233 5.99 22.28 7.26
C ALA A 233 7.16 21.65 6.47
N ASN A 234 8.27 21.35 7.16
CA ASN A 234 9.48 20.74 6.62
C ASN A 234 9.66 19.29 7.06
N ALA A 235 8.62 18.46 6.90
CA ALA A 235 8.71 17.03 7.18
C ALA A 235 9.90 16.37 6.46
N PRO A 236 10.43 15.24 6.97
CA PRO A 236 11.44 14.49 6.23
C PRO A 236 10.97 14.13 4.81
N SER A 237 11.93 13.95 3.91
CA SER A 237 11.67 13.47 2.54
C SER A 237 10.92 12.14 2.56
N GLY A 238 9.93 12.01 1.68
CA GLY A 238 9.20 10.77 1.44
C GLY A 238 9.90 9.79 0.51
N ALA A 239 11.20 9.95 0.29
CA ALA A 239 11.96 9.15 -0.66
C ALA A 239 11.75 7.63 -0.48
N VAL A 240 11.53 6.96 -1.61
CA VAL A 240 11.42 5.51 -1.74
C VAL A 240 12.79 4.95 -2.13
N ARG A 241 13.15 3.82 -1.53
CA ARG A 241 14.47 3.20 -1.74
C ARG A 241 14.32 1.77 -2.20
N ALA A 242 15.27 1.34 -3.01
CA ALA A 242 15.31 -0.01 -3.51
C ALA A 242 16.64 -0.68 -3.19
N PHE A 243 16.58 -1.94 -2.78
CA PHE A 243 17.73 -2.75 -2.42
C PHE A 243 17.75 -4.02 -3.25
N ASP A 244 18.93 -4.55 -3.53
CA ASP A 244 19.06 -5.88 -4.11
C ASP A 244 18.49 -6.92 -3.14
N ALA A 245 17.65 -7.83 -3.64
CA ALA A 245 17.02 -8.87 -2.85
C ALA A 245 18.02 -9.85 -2.22
N ARG A 246 19.15 -10.12 -2.89
CA ARG A 246 20.18 -11.05 -2.40
C ARG A 246 21.11 -10.38 -1.40
N THR A 247 21.69 -9.25 -1.79
CA THR A 247 22.82 -8.61 -1.10
C THR A 247 22.39 -7.48 -0.18
N GLY A 248 21.21 -6.91 -0.34
CA GLY A 248 20.77 -5.73 0.42
C GLY A 248 21.47 -4.43 0.00
N GLU A 249 22.24 -4.43 -1.08
CA GLU A 249 22.88 -3.22 -1.61
C GLU A 249 21.84 -2.25 -2.16
N LEU A 250 22.02 -0.95 -1.89
CA LEU A 250 21.16 0.08 -2.45
C LEU A 250 21.28 0.10 -3.98
N ARG A 251 20.16 -0.04 -4.68
CA ARG A 251 20.06 0.00 -6.15
C ARG A 251 19.71 1.39 -6.65
N TRP A 252 18.68 2.00 -6.05
CA TRP A 252 18.23 3.33 -6.42
C TRP A 252 17.44 3.99 -5.29
N THR A 253 17.35 5.32 -5.36
CA THR A 253 16.49 6.15 -4.52
C THR A 253 15.66 7.06 -5.41
N PHE A 254 14.36 7.16 -5.12
CA PHE A 254 13.44 8.08 -5.77
C PHE A 254 12.88 9.04 -4.71
N ASP A 255 13.19 10.34 -4.82
CA ASP A 255 12.52 11.39 -4.04
C ASP A 255 11.36 11.96 -4.86
N PRO A 256 10.09 11.82 -4.40
CA PRO A 256 8.94 12.42 -5.07
C PRO A 256 9.02 13.94 -5.16
N VAL A 257 9.69 14.62 -4.23
CA VAL A 257 9.98 16.05 -4.40
C VAL A 257 11.18 16.17 -5.34
N PRO A 258 11.05 16.81 -6.53
CA PRO A 258 12.04 16.71 -7.59
C PRO A 258 13.30 17.55 -7.30
N ARG A 259 14.21 17.03 -6.48
CA ARG A 259 15.44 17.73 -6.04
C ARG A 259 16.41 18.06 -7.17
N ASN A 260 16.36 17.31 -8.28
CA ASN A 260 17.23 17.55 -9.42
C ASN A 260 16.76 18.80 -10.18
N SER A 261 17.53 19.88 -10.09
CA SER A 261 17.26 21.16 -10.77
C SER A 261 17.15 21.06 -12.30
N ASN A 262 17.71 20.02 -12.92
CA ASN A 262 17.54 19.74 -14.35
C ASN A 262 16.17 19.14 -14.70
N SER A 263 15.40 18.66 -13.71
CA SER A 263 14.05 18.16 -13.93
C SER A 263 13.11 19.31 -14.31
N ARG A 264 12.32 19.13 -15.38
CA ARG A 264 11.26 20.09 -15.75
C ARG A 264 10.28 20.32 -14.61
N LYS A 265 10.04 19.31 -13.76
CA LYS A 265 9.15 19.42 -12.60
C LYS A 265 9.76 20.18 -11.43
N ALA A 266 11.09 20.28 -11.34
CA ALA A 266 11.74 21.13 -10.34
C ALA A 266 11.57 22.62 -10.64
N LYS A 267 11.39 23.00 -11.92
CA LYS A 267 11.21 24.40 -12.35
C LYS A 267 9.88 25.01 -11.91
N ASP A 268 8.92 24.19 -11.50
CA ASP A 268 7.62 24.62 -10.96
C ASP A 268 7.70 24.98 -9.47
N TRP A 269 8.88 24.86 -8.86
CA TRP A 269 9.14 25.19 -7.47
C TRP A 269 10.09 26.39 -7.37
N ASP A 270 9.88 27.23 -6.36
CA ASP A 270 10.94 28.14 -5.91
C ASP A 270 12.03 27.35 -5.15
N SER A 271 13.28 27.80 -5.23
CA SER A 271 14.42 27.07 -4.65
C SER A 271 14.33 26.89 -3.14
N ALA A 272 13.72 27.84 -2.42
CA ALA A 272 13.62 27.77 -0.96
C ALA A 272 12.56 26.75 -0.55
N SER A 273 11.40 26.76 -1.20
CA SER A 273 10.37 25.74 -1.02
C SER A 273 10.85 24.36 -1.44
N LEU A 274 11.54 24.25 -2.57
CA LEU A 274 12.10 22.97 -3.02
C LEU A 274 13.12 22.41 -2.03
N ALA A 275 13.84 23.24 -1.27
CA ALA A 275 14.76 22.76 -0.23
C ALA A 275 14.04 22.41 1.08
N ALA A 276 12.99 23.15 1.44
CA ALA A 276 12.29 23.00 2.71
C ALA A 276 11.18 21.94 2.70
N THR A 277 10.57 21.68 1.55
CA THR A 277 9.42 20.78 1.42
C THR A 277 9.85 19.32 1.48
N GLY A 278 9.18 18.51 2.29
CA GLY A 278 9.28 17.05 2.29
C GLY A 278 7.90 16.40 2.15
N GLY A 279 7.68 15.24 2.75
CA GLY A 279 6.45 14.48 2.54
C GLY A 279 6.43 13.79 1.18
N ALA A 280 5.25 13.68 0.57
CA ALA A 280 4.98 12.92 -0.65
C ALA A 280 5.38 11.44 -0.57
N ASN A 281 5.46 10.92 0.65
CA ASN A 281 5.90 9.58 0.99
C ASN A 281 4.90 8.50 0.57
N VAL A 282 5.40 7.29 0.35
CA VAL A 282 4.57 6.11 0.14
C VAL A 282 4.38 5.40 1.48
N TRP A 283 3.33 5.78 2.20
CA TRP A 283 2.96 5.12 3.47
C TRP A 283 1.93 4.01 3.28
N SER A 284 1.41 3.80 2.08
CA SER A 284 0.50 2.71 1.74
C SER A 284 1.24 1.55 1.05
N LEU A 285 0.48 0.59 0.55
CA LEU A 285 0.95 -0.57 -0.18
C LEU A 285 1.23 -0.19 -1.63
N MET A 286 2.33 -0.69 -2.18
CA MET A 286 2.65 -0.57 -3.60
C MET A 286 2.11 -1.80 -4.34
N SER A 287 2.00 -1.69 -5.66
CA SER A 287 1.69 -2.81 -6.54
C SER A 287 2.76 -2.97 -7.61
N VAL A 288 2.91 -4.19 -8.12
CA VAL A 288 3.99 -4.55 -9.05
C VAL A 288 3.40 -5.28 -10.25
N ASP A 289 3.75 -4.81 -11.44
CA ASP A 289 3.62 -5.55 -12.69
C ASP A 289 5.02 -6.06 -13.09
N GLU A 290 5.32 -7.31 -12.72
CA GLU A 290 6.64 -7.90 -12.98
C GLU A 290 6.93 -8.01 -14.48
N ALA A 291 5.92 -8.33 -15.29
CA ALA A 291 6.09 -8.52 -16.73
C ALA A 291 6.56 -7.24 -17.43
N ARG A 292 6.22 -6.07 -16.86
CA ARG A 292 6.58 -4.75 -17.40
C ARG A 292 7.73 -4.09 -16.67
N ASP A 293 8.30 -4.74 -15.64
CA ASP A 293 9.25 -4.11 -14.71
C ASP A 293 8.70 -2.79 -14.15
N LEU A 294 7.45 -2.78 -13.69
CA LEU A 294 6.80 -1.60 -13.12
C LEU A 294 6.43 -1.80 -11.66
N VAL A 295 6.74 -0.79 -10.86
CA VAL A 295 6.23 -0.64 -9.49
C VAL A 295 5.41 0.64 -9.40
N TYR A 296 4.20 0.54 -8.84
CA TYR A 296 3.24 1.62 -8.72
C TYR A 296 3.22 2.15 -7.28
N LEU A 297 3.55 3.42 -7.14
CA LEU A 297 3.73 4.14 -5.89
C LEU A 297 2.53 5.07 -5.69
N PRO A 298 1.68 4.82 -4.69
CA PRO A 298 0.64 5.77 -4.31
C PRO A 298 1.24 6.79 -3.31
N THR A 299 1.51 8.00 -3.78
CA THR A 299 2.20 9.04 -2.98
C THR A 299 1.21 9.90 -2.20
N SER A 300 1.62 10.30 -0.98
CA SER A 300 0.88 11.24 -0.14
C SER A 300 1.04 12.71 -0.58
N SER A 301 0.44 13.61 0.19
CA SER A 301 0.65 15.04 0.08
C SER A 301 2.09 15.48 0.37
N ALA A 302 2.51 16.56 -0.31
CA ALA A 302 3.69 17.30 0.10
C ALA A 302 3.42 18.04 1.41
N SER A 303 4.43 18.09 2.29
CA SER A 303 4.32 18.75 3.59
C SER A 303 4.36 20.28 3.47
N PRO A 304 3.63 21.05 4.30
CA PRO A 304 2.63 20.59 5.27
C PRO A 304 1.32 20.19 4.59
N ASP A 305 0.55 19.27 5.16
CA ASP A 305 -0.59 18.66 4.45
C ASP A 305 -1.83 19.59 4.33
N PHE A 306 -1.97 20.55 5.25
CA PHE A 306 -3.18 21.39 5.36
C PHE A 306 -2.95 22.89 5.09
N PHE A 307 -1.82 23.25 4.48
CA PHE A 307 -1.52 24.63 4.09
C PHE A 307 -0.56 24.69 2.90
N GLY A 308 -0.92 25.43 1.86
CA GLY A 308 -0.18 25.47 0.60
C GLY A 308 0.89 26.55 0.48
N GLY A 309 0.84 27.59 1.33
CA GLY A 309 1.58 28.84 1.14
C GLY A 309 3.11 28.73 1.17
N THR A 310 3.66 27.69 1.80
CA THR A 310 5.13 27.44 1.84
C THR A 310 5.63 26.61 0.66
N ARG A 311 4.73 26.16 -0.21
CA ARG A 311 5.02 25.26 -1.34
C ARG A 311 4.19 25.57 -2.58
N PRO A 312 4.27 26.82 -3.10
CA PRO A 312 3.57 27.19 -4.32
C PRO A 312 3.99 26.28 -5.49
N GLY A 313 3.08 26.10 -6.45
CA GLY A 313 3.27 25.22 -7.61
C GLY A 313 2.37 23.98 -7.57
N SER A 314 2.43 23.14 -8.59
CA SER A 314 1.58 21.94 -8.70
C SER A 314 1.91 20.83 -7.70
N ASN A 315 3.11 20.87 -7.13
CA ASN A 315 3.67 19.85 -6.24
C ASN A 315 3.73 18.47 -6.89
N ALA A 316 4.23 18.44 -8.14
CA ALA A 316 4.31 17.25 -8.97
C ALA A 316 4.88 16.02 -8.23
N TYR A 317 4.34 14.85 -8.58
CA TYR A 317 4.58 13.55 -7.96
C TYR A 317 4.00 13.35 -6.55
N ALA A 318 3.58 14.41 -5.83
CA ALA A 318 2.73 14.26 -4.65
C ALA A 318 1.27 13.97 -5.06
N ASN A 319 0.47 13.36 -4.17
CA ASN A 319 -0.93 12.98 -4.40
C ASN A 319 -1.13 12.26 -5.75
N SER A 320 -0.20 11.37 -6.09
CA SER A 320 -0.09 10.79 -7.43
C SER A 320 -0.04 9.27 -7.38
N THR A 321 -0.42 8.65 -8.48
CA THR A 321 0.08 7.32 -8.85
C THR A 321 1.34 7.53 -9.67
N VAL A 322 2.49 7.13 -9.14
CA VAL A 322 3.78 7.19 -9.84
C VAL A 322 4.19 5.78 -10.24
N ALA A 323 4.45 5.55 -11.53
CA ALA A 323 5.01 4.30 -12.02
C ALA A 323 6.51 4.45 -12.23
N LEU A 324 7.30 3.62 -11.55
CA LEU A 324 8.74 3.54 -11.72
C LEU A 324 9.12 2.23 -12.41
N ARG A 325 10.21 2.25 -13.18
CA ARG A 325 10.91 1.04 -13.59
C ARG A 325 11.49 0.36 -12.35
N GLY A 326 11.02 -0.83 -12.01
CA GLY A 326 11.40 -1.53 -10.78
C GLY A 326 12.90 -1.77 -10.66
N SER A 327 13.54 -2.12 -11.77
CA SER A 327 14.98 -2.38 -11.84
C SER A 327 15.87 -1.14 -11.68
N THR A 328 15.40 0.07 -12.04
CA THR A 328 16.25 1.27 -12.15
C THR A 328 15.77 2.48 -11.35
N GLY A 329 14.52 2.49 -10.88
CA GLY A 329 13.90 3.64 -10.21
C GLY A 329 13.55 4.79 -11.14
N LYS A 330 13.75 4.66 -12.46
CA LYS A 330 13.39 5.70 -13.43
C LYS A 330 11.88 5.83 -13.54
N ILE A 331 11.39 7.06 -13.55
CA ILE A 331 9.97 7.35 -13.75
C ILE A 331 9.56 6.89 -15.15
N ALA A 332 8.60 5.98 -15.23
CA ALA A 332 7.94 5.61 -16.48
C ALA A 332 6.85 6.63 -16.81
N TRP A 333 6.00 6.92 -15.82
CA TRP A 333 4.95 7.94 -15.90
C TRP A 333 4.46 8.29 -14.48
N PHE A 334 3.68 9.36 -14.36
CA PHE A 334 2.89 9.63 -13.16
C PHE A 334 1.56 10.27 -13.54
N TYR A 335 0.55 10.09 -12.68
CA TYR A 335 -0.73 10.77 -12.79
C TYR A 335 -1.08 11.39 -11.43
N GLN A 336 -1.23 12.72 -11.41
CA GLN A 336 -1.53 13.46 -10.19
C GLN A 336 -3.04 13.57 -10.00
N THR A 337 -3.54 13.10 -8.86
CA THR A 337 -4.97 13.04 -8.54
C THR A 337 -5.47 14.27 -7.78
N VAL A 338 -4.56 15.05 -7.19
CA VAL A 338 -4.85 16.34 -6.56
C VAL A 338 -3.73 17.32 -6.88
N HIS A 339 -4.06 18.44 -7.48
CA HIS A 339 -3.11 19.54 -7.71
C HIS A 339 -2.98 20.38 -6.45
N HIS A 340 -1.74 20.65 -6.02
CA HIS A 340 -1.46 21.52 -4.87
C HIS A 340 -2.35 21.20 -3.65
N ASP A 341 -2.29 19.96 -3.16
CA ASP A 341 -3.17 19.51 -2.08
C ASP A 341 -3.04 20.38 -0.83
N VAL A 342 -4.14 20.66 -0.15
CA VAL A 342 -4.20 21.32 1.17
C VAL A 342 -5.23 20.65 2.10
N TRP A 343 -5.65 19.44 1.76
CA TRP A 343 -6.70 18.70 2.46
C TRP A 343 -6.22 17.36 3.03
N GLY A 344 -4.95 17.02 2.80
CA GLY A 344 -4.39 15.71 3.16
C GLY A 344 -5.03 14.57 2.36
N TYR A 345 -5.37 14.83 1.10
CA TYR A 345 -5.98 13.85 0.20
C TYR A 345 -4.95 12.91 -0.42
N ASP A 346 -4.28 12.14 0.46
CA ASP A 346 -3.30 11.13 0.07
C ASP A 346 -3.89 10.10 -0.89
N ALA A 347 -3.07 9.63 -1.84
CA ALA A 347 -3.33 8.36 -2.53
C ALA A 347 -3.08 7.21 -1.52
N ALA A 348 -4.02 7.00 -0.60
CA ALA A 348 -3.81 6.11 0.54
C ALA A 348 -4.09 4.63 0.25
N SER A 349 -4.64 4.29 -0.92
CA SER A 349 -4.99 2.92 -1.29
C SER A 349 -3.93 2.27 -2.17
N GLN A 350 -3.77 0.94 -2.03
CA GLN A 350 -2.98 0.13 -2.94
C GLN A 350 -3.50 0.32 -4.39
N PRO A 351 -2.66 0.68 -5.37
CA PRO A 351 -3.06 0.69 -6.77
C PRO A 351 -3.47 -0.72 -7.20
N VAL A 352 -4.64 -0.90 -7.81
CA VAL A 352 -5.13 -2.25 -8.18
C VAL A 352 -4.85 -2.50 -9.66
N LEU A 353 -4.12 -3.57 -9.97
CA LEU A 353 -3.86 -3.99 -11.35
C LEU A 353 -4.99 -4.90 -11.83
N VAL A 354 -5.69 -4.47 -12.87
CA VAL A 354 -6.81 -5.22 -13.48
C VAL A 354 -6.75 -5.14 -15.00
N ASP A 355 -7.26 -6.16 -15.67
CA ASP A 355 -7.39 -6.17 -17.12
C ASP A 355 -8.84 -5.85 -17.48
N ILE A 356 -9.07 -4.72 -18.16
CA ILE A 356 -10.40 -4.22 -18.47
C ILE A 356 -10.75 -4.57 -19.91
N LYS A 357 -11.85 -5.29 -20.10
CA LYS A 357 -12.39 -5.57 -21.44
C LYS A 357 -13.16 -4.35 -21.96
N GLN A 358 -12.67 -3.75 -23.04
CA GLN A 358 -13.30 -2.60 -23.70
C GLN A 358 -13.36 -2.86 -25.21
N ARG A 359 -14.57 -2.87 -25.80
CA ARG A 359 -14.80 -2.92 -27.26
C ARG A 359 -13.93 -3.96 -28.00
N ASN A 360 -13.93 -5.20 -27.50
CA ASN A 360 -13.15 -6.37 -27.97
C ASN A 360 -11.64 -6.36 -27.68
N GLU A 361 -11.12 -5.34 -26.98
CA GLU A 361 -9.73 -5.31 -26.52
C GLU A 361 -9.65 -5.50 -25.00
N THR A 362 -8.60 -6.17 -24.54
CA THR A 362 -8.26 -6.24 -23.11
C THR A 362 -7.19 -5.19 -22.84
N VAL A 363 -7.52 -4.18 -22.05
CA VAL A 363 -6.62 -3.08 -21.72
C VAL A 363 -6.06 -3.31 -20.31
N PRO A 364 -4.73 -3.44 -20.15
CA PRO A 364 -4.13 -3.53 -18.83
C PRO A 364 -4.24 -2.17 -18.12
N ALA A 365 -4.99 -2.15 -17.02
CA ALA A 365 -5.28 -0.95 -16.24
C ALA A 365 -4.71 -1.01 -14.83
N VAL A 366 -4.39 0.16 -14.28
CA VAL A 366 -4.15 0.38 -12.85
C VAL A 366 -5.23 1.31 -12.33
N VAL A 367 -5.89 0.91 -11.25
CA VAL A 367 -6.96 1.65 -10.60
C VAL A 367 -6.43 2.23 -9.30
N GLN A 368 -6.35 3.56 -9.23
CA GLN A 368 -6.02 4.27 -8.00
C GLN A 368 -7.31 4.74 -7.32
N LEU A 369 -7.59 4.16 -6.16
CA LEU A 369 -8.61 4.69 -5.24
C LEU A 369 -7.99 5.78 -4.37
N THR A 370 -8.75 6.84 -4.13
CA THR A 370 -8.26 8.03 -3.42
C THR A 370 -9.12 8.38 -2.22
N THR A 371 -8.53 9.10 -1.26
CA THR A 371 -9.20 9.50 0.00
C THR A 371 -10.33 10.49 -0.20
N HIS A 372 -10.34 11.25 -1.29
CA HIS A 372 -11.45 12.14 -1.66
C HIS A 372 -12.59 11.41 -2.43
N GLY A 373 -12.58 10.08 -2.48
CA GLY A 373 -13.73 9.29 -2.96
C GLY A 373 -13.80 9.01 -4.46
N PHE A 374 -12.74 9.32 -5.22
CA PHE A 374 -12.69 9.04 -6.66
C PHE A 374 -11.89 7.77 -6.96
N ALA A 375 -12.12 7.21 -8.15
CA ALA A 375 -11.30 6.15 -8.71
C ALA A 375 -10.72 6.64 -10.04
N PHE A 376 -9.40 6.65 -10.15
CA PHE A 376 -8.70 6.97 -11.39
C PHE A 376 -8.27 5.68 -12.06
N VAL A 377 -8.80 5.42 -13.25
CA VAL A 377 -8.48 4.22 -14.05
C VAL A 377 -7.50 4.63 -15.14
N LEU A 378 -6.27 4.15 -15.05
CA LEU A 378 -5.16 4.55 -15.91
C LEU A 378 -4.62 3.35 -16.67
N GLN A 379 -4.15 3.55 -17.90
CA GLN A 379 -3.44 2.50 -18.63
C GLN A 379 -2.10 2.19 -17.95
N ARG A 380 -1.81 0.90 -17.68
CA ARG A 380 -0.66 0.47 -16.86
C ARG A 380 0.70 0.97 -17.34
N GLU A 381 0.90 1.02 -18.65
CA GLU A 381 2.21 1.27 -19.28
C GLU A 381 2.55 2.75 -19.41
N VAL A 382 1.54 3.60 -19.58
CA VAL A 382 1.73 5.01 -19.96
C VAL A 382 0.98 6.01 -19.07
N GLY A 383 0.09 5.54 -18.18
CA GLY A 383 -0.59 6.39 -17.21
C GLY A 383 -1.70 7.27 -17.77
N VAL A 384 -2.12 7.05 -19.02
CA VAL A 384 -3.22 7.79 -19.64
C VAL A 384 -4.56 7.31 -19.06
N PRO A 385 -5.48 8.21 -18.66
CA PRO A 385 -6.80 7.82 -18.19
C PRO A 385 -7.59 7.04 -19.25
N LEU A 386 -8.22 5.93 -18.85
CA LEU A 386 -9.11 5.15 -19.70
C LEU A 386 -10.52 5.73 -19.79
N PHE A 387 -10.90 6.55 -18.80
CA PHE A 387 -12.12 7.34 -18.81
C PHE A 387 -11.76 8.82 -18.82
N PRO A 388 -12.61 9.69 -19.42
CA PRO A 388 -12.37 11.12 -19.40
C PRO A 388 -12.22 11.65 -17.97
N VAL A 389 -11.24 12.53 -17.78
CA VAL A 389 -11.03 13.28 -16.54
C VAL A 389 -11.16 14.76 -16.86
N GLU A 390 -12.05 15.44 -16.17
CA GLU A 390 -12.34 16.85 -16.39
C GLU A 390 -11.59 17.73 -15.40
N GLU A 391 -10.89 18.74 -15.90
CA GLU A 391 -10.30 19.81 -15.08
C GLU A 391 -11.37 20.83 -14.71
N ARG A 392 -11.98 20.67 -13.53
CA ARG A 392 -13.08 21.52 -13.07
C ARG A 392 -12.56 22.62 -12.16
N LYS A 393 -13.13 23.82 -12.29
CA LYS A 393 -12.87 24.92 -11.36
C LYS A 393 -13.32 24.55 -9.96
N VAL A 394 -12.49 24.84 -8.97
CA VAL A 394 -12.78 24.67 -7.55
C VAL A 394 -12.58 26.01 -6.83
N PRO A 395 -13.10 26.19 -5.59
CA PRO A 395 -12.82 27.39 -4.82
C PRO A 395 -11.31 27.63 -4.66
N ALA A 396 -10.84 28.79 -5.11
CA ALA A 396 -9.44 29.21 -5.05
C ALA A 396 -9.19 30.32 -4.00
N THR A 397 -10.17 30.57 -3.12
CA THR A 397 -10.06 31.52 -2.01
C THR A 397 -9.82 30.75 -0.72
N GLY A 398 -8.68 31.02 -0.07
CA GLY A 398 -8.26 30.36 1.16
C GLY A 398 -8.00 31.33 2.30
N VAL A 399 -7.27 30.87 3.32
CA VAL A 399 -6.78 31.73 4.40
C VAL A 399 -5.65 32.66 3.88
N ALA A 400 -5.32 33.70 4.64
CA ALA A 400 -4.26 34.63 4.25
C ALA A 400 -2.92 33.91 4.03
N GLY A 401 -2.29 34.16 2.87
CA GLY A 401 -1.00 33.56 2.48
C GLY A 401 -1.08 32.14 1.94
N GLU A 402 -2.28 31.55 1.82
CA GLU A 402 -2.47 30.24 1.23
C GLU A 402 -2.39 30.28 -0.30
N ALA A 403 -1.69 29.31 -0.88
CA ALA A 403 -1.78 29.02 -2.31
C ALA A 403 -2.79 27.88 -2.51
N LEU A 404 -3.60 27.98 -3.57
CA LEU A 404 -4.62 26.98 -3.93
C LEU A 404 -4.59 26.77 -5.45
N SER A 405 -4.90 25.54 -5.89
CA SER A 405 -5.12 25.26 -7.31
C SER A 405 -6.49 25.78 -7.76
N GLU A 406 -6.55 26.43 -8.92
CA GLU A 406 -7.82 26.89 -9.52
C GLU A 406 -8.68 25.74 -10.04
N ARG A 407 -8.05 24.60 -10.36
CA ARG A 407 -8.71 23.42 -10.93
C ARG A 407 -8.25 22.13 -10.27
N GLN A 408 -9.13 21.13 -10.32
CA GLN A 408 -8.82 19.78 -9.88
C GLN A 408 -9.33 18.76 -10.92
N PRO A 409 -8.69 17.59 -11.01
CA PRO A 409 -9.12 16.52 -11.90
C PRO A 409 -10.31 15.77 -11.32
N PHE A 410 -11.38 15.61 -12.10
CA PHE A 410 -12.56 14.83 -11.75
C PHE A 410 -12.81 13.72 -12.77
N PRO A 411 -12.62 12.44 -12.41
CA PRO A 411 -12.93 11.35 -13.33
C PRO A 411 -14.43 11.29 -13.57
N THR A 412 -14.80 11.05 -14.83
CA THR A 412 -16.20 10.90 -15.25
C THR A 412 -16.73 9.48 -15.01
N ALA A 413 -15.83 8.49 -14.93
CA ALA A 413 -16.16 7.11 -14.61
C ALA A 413 -14.95 6.39 -13.94
N PRO A 414 -15.21 5.38 -13.09
CA PRO A 414 -16.53 5.01 -12.56
C PRO A 414 -17.09 6.12 -11.64
N PRO A 415 -18.38 6.06 -11.26
CA PRO A 415 -18.95 7.02 -10.32
C PRO A 415 -18.14 7.10 -9.02
N PRO A 416 -18.19 8.24 -8.30
CA PRO A 416 -17.51 8.38 -7.01
C PRO A 416 -17.93 7.27 -6.04
N LEU A 417 -16.95 6.71 -5.34
CA LEU A 417 -17.13 5.62 -4.37
C LEU A 417 -17.55 6.12 -2.99
N ALA A 418 -17.42 7.43 -2.76
CA ALA A 418 -17.88 8.09 -1.56
C ALA A 418 -18.69 9.33 -1.92
N GLN A 419 -19.44 9.83 -0.95
CA GLN A 419 -20.16 11.08 -1.07
C GLN A 419 -19.17 12.25 -1.19
N THR A 420 -19.19 12.93 -2.35
CA THR A 420 -18.29 14.05 -2.65
C THR A 420 -18.95 15.42 -2.55
N ARG A 421 -20.27 15.45 -2.25
CA ARG A 421 -21.06 16.66 -2.06
C ARG A 421 -22.04 16.45 -0.92
N LEU A 422 -22.28 17.51 -0.15
CA LEU A 422 -23.36 17.58 0.82
C LEU A 422 -24.52 18.34 0.20
N ALA A 423 -25.66 17.68 0.06
CA ALA A 423 -26.91 18.28 -0.36
C ALA A 423 -27.82 18.53 0.86
N PRO A 424 -28.81 19.43 0.77
CA PRO A 424 -29.77 19.67 1.84
C PRO A 424 -30.51 18.40 2.32
N GLU A 425 -30.61 17.39 1.46
CA GLU A 425 -31.20 16.07 1.75
C GLU A 425 -30.37 15.26 2.74
N ASP A 426 -29.06 15.49 2.76
CA ASP A 426 -28.09 14.83 3.64
C ASP A 426 -28.07 15.45 5.05
N ALA A 427 -28.88 16.49 5.29
CA ALA A 427 -28.99 17.10 6.60
C ALA A 427 -29.38 16.07 7.65
N TRP A 428 -28.59 16.03 8.72
CA TRP A 428 -28.87 15.24 9.90
C TRP A 428 -29.20 16.16 11.10
N GLY A 429 -30.01 15.65 12.02
CA GLY A 429 -30.33 16.31 13.28
C GLY A 429 -30.92 15.33 14.29
N PHE A 430 -30.70 15.59 15.58
CA PHE A 430 -31.27 14.78 16.67
C PHE A 430 -32.81 14.83 16.66
N THR A 431 -33.38 15.97 16.27
CA THR A 431 -34.82 16.16 16.04
C THR A 431 -35.10 16.62 14.61
N PHE A 432 -36.39 16.61 14.23
CA PHE A 432 -36.80 17.15 12.93
C PHE A 432 -36.56 18.67 12.80
N TYR A 433 -36.58 19.41 13.91
CA TYR A 433 -36.25 20.84 13.93
C TYR A 433 -34.76 21.05 13.63
N ASP A 434 -33.88 20.28 14.27
CA ASP A 434 -32.42 20.34 14.05
C ASP A 434 -32.08 19.99 12.59
N LYS A 435 -32.69 18.92 12.07
CA LYS A 435 -32.55 18.53 10.67
C LYS A 435 -33.01 19.66 9.73
N GLY A 436 -34.12 20.33 10.04
CA GLY A 436 -34.63 21.47 9.28
C GLY A 436 -33.69 22.67 9.27
N ILE A 437 -33.06 22.99 10.41
CA ILE A 437 -32.06 24.06 10.52
C ILE A 437 -30.80 23.70 9.71
N CYS A 438 -30.29 22.47 9.85
CA CYS A 438 -29.14 21.98 9.09
C CYS A 438 -29.42 21.99 7.58
N ARG A 439 -30.60 21.54 7.16
CA ARG A 439 -31.05 21.58 5.75
C ARG A 439 -31.02 23.00 5.19
N LYS A 440 -31.59 23.98 5.92
CA LYS A 440 -31.57 25.39 5.51
C LYS A 440 -30.16 25.97 5.42
N LYS A 441 -29.22 25.52 6.25
CA LYS A 441 -27.81 25.93 6.14
C LYS A 441 -27.18 25.37 4.88
N LEU A 442 -27.37 24.08 4.59
CA LEU A 442 -26.81 23.42 3.39
C LEU A 442 -27.35 24.03 2.09
N GLN A 443 -28.61 24.48 2.06
CA GLN A 443 -29.20 25.18 0.91
C GLN A 443 -28.43 26.45 0.49
N ARG A 444 -27.66 27.06 1.38
CA ARG A 444 -26.83 28.24 1.07
C ARG A 444 -25.57 27.90 0.27
N PHE A 445 -25.20 26.62 0.23
CA PHE A 445 -23.99 26.10 -0.41
C PHE A 445 -24.32 25.13 -1.56
N SER A 446 -25.60 24.98 -1.91
CA SER A 446 -26.11 24.06 -2.94
C SER A 446 -26.12 24.69 -4.32
#